data_AF-A0AAU2AD50-F1
#
_entry.id   AF-A0AAU2AD50-F1
#
_cell.length_a   1.000
_cell.length_b   1.000
_cell.length_c   1.000
_cell.angle_alpha   90.00
_cell.angle_beta   90.00
_cell.angle_gamma   90.00
#
_symmetry.space_group_name_H-M   'P 1'
#
loop_
_entity.id
_entity.type
_entity.pdbx_description
1 polymer ?
#
loop_
_entity_poly.entity_id
_entity_poly.type
_entity_poly.pdbx_seq_one_letter_code
_entity_poly.pdbx_strand_id
1 'polypeptide(L)'
;MTTTATNATDVDLRGRSYLSELDPDVRFMHCLPALHDRRTHLGQGLFDRYGLDGLEVTDGVFASPASIVFDQAENRLHTIKAVLVATLED
;
A
#
# COMPACT_ATOMS: atom_id res chain seq x y z
N MET A 1 0.77 -25.86 7.56
CA MET A 1 2.06 -25.54 6.91
C MET A 1 1.73 -24.82 5.61
N THR A 2 1.45 -23.53 5.69
CA THR A 2 1.24 -22.70 4.50
C THR A 2 2.47 -21.82 4.41
N THR A 3 3.45 -22.27 3.64
CA THR A 3 4.66 -21.52 3.35
C THR A 3 4.27 -20.40 2.39
N THR A 4 3.83 -19.26 2.92
CA THR A 4 3.78 -18.03 2.11
C THR A 4 5.23 -17.57 2.00
N ALA A 5 5.77 -17.61 0.78
CA ALA A 5 7.12 -17.17 0.49
C ALA A 5 7.27 -15.69 0.88
N THR A 6 7.83 -15.43 2.06
CA THR A 6 8.23 -14.08 2.48
C THR A 6 9.39 -13.68 1.58
N ASN A 7 9.13 -12.80 0.61
CA ASN A 7 10.20 -12.23 -0.19
C ASN A 7 11.08 -11.38 0.73
N ALA A 8 12.39 -11.35 0.51
CA ALA A 8 13.35 -10.69 1.42
C ALA A 8 13.13 -9.17 1.61
N THR A 9 12.20 -8.58 0.86
CA THR A 9 11.78 -7.18 0.93
C THR A 9 10.58 -6.94 1.85
N ASP A 10 9.85 -7.99 2.25
CA ASP A 10 8.68 -7.88 3.13
C ASP A 10 9.07 -7.92 4.62
N VAL A 11 10.31 -7.56 4.95
CA VAL A 11 10.83 -7.53 6.31
C VAL A 11 11.40 -6.15 6.68
N ASP A 12 11.20 -5.70 7.92
CA ASP A 12 11.80 -4.45 8.42
C ASP A 12 13.33 -4.55 8.56
N LEU A 13 14.00 -3.45 8.94
CA LEU A 13 15.46 -3.42 9.18
C LEU A 13 15.96 -4.39 10.27
N ARG A 14 15.05 -4.98 11.06
CA ARG A 14 15.30 -5.98 12.10
C ARG A 14 14.97 -7.40 11.61
N GLY A 15 14.63 -7.56 10.32
CA GLY A 15 14.33 -8.85 9.69
C GLY A 15 12.93 -9.40 9.99
N ARG A 16 12.01 -8.56 10.51
CA ARG A 16 10.63 -8.97 10.86
C ARG A 16 9.69 -8.78 9.70
N SER A 17 8.88 -9.79 9.38
CA SER A 17 7.87 -9.65 8.32
C SER A 17 6.87 -8.55 8.66
N TYR A 18 6.65 -7.63 7.72
CA TYR A 18 5.72 -6.49 7.90
C TYR A 18 4.29 -6.91 8.18
N LEU A 19 3.85 -8.11 7.76
CA LEU A 19 2.48 -8.58 7.99
C LEU A 19 2.41 -9.88 8.81
N SER A 20 3.42 -10.77 8.76
CA SER A 20 3.28 -12.10 9.38
C SER A 20 3.49 -12.11 10.90
N GLU A 21 4.06 -11.06 11.48
CA GLU A 21 4.23 -10.90 12.94
C GLU A 21 3.21 -9.94 13.57
N LEU A 22 2.36 -9.32 12.74
CA LEU A 22 1.36 -8.38 13.20
C LEU A 22 0.04 -9.08 13.54
N ASP A 23 -0.84 -8.34 14.20
CA ASP A 23 -2.22 -8.73 14.45
C ASP A 23 -2.87 -9.23 13.14
N PRO A 24 -3.56 -10.39 13.13
CA PRO A 24 -4.22 -10.90 11.92
C PRO A 24 -5.23 -9.93 11.30
N ASP A 25 -5.74 -8.98 12.08
CA ASP A 25 -6.65 -7.94 11.62
C ASP A 25 -5.95 -6.67 11.13
N VAL A 26 -4.61 -6.65 11.09
CA VAL A 26 -3.88 -5.52 10.52
C VAL A 26 -4.28 -5.30 9.06
N ARG A 27 -4.44 -4.03 8.70
CA ARG A 27 -4.73 -3.59 7.33
C ARG A 27 -3.71 -2.55 6.90
N PHE A 28 -3.32 -2.61 5.64
CA PHE A 28 -2.44 -1.63 5.01
C PHE A 28 -3.28 -0.56 4.31
N MET A 29 -2.93 0.71 4.57
CA MET A 29 -3.54 1.89 3.96
C MET A 29 -2.46 2.78 3.36
N HIS A 30 -2.76 3.45 2.26
CA HIS A 30 -1.89 4.41 1.60
C HIS A 30 -2.69 5.31 0.66
N CYS A 31 -2.48 6.62 0.77
CA CYS A 31 -3.07 7.56 -0.19
C CYS A 31 -2.40 7.40 -1.56
N LEU A 32 -3.18 7.09 -2.60
CA LEU A 32 -2.63 6.92 -3.95
C LEU A 32 -2.14 8.25 -4.57
N PRO A 33 -1.12 8.21 -5.45
CA PRO A 33 -0.43 7.03 -5.99
C PRO A 33 0.61 6.42 -5.04
N ALA A 34 0.95 5.15 -5.25
CA ALA A 34 2.00 4.41 -4.54
C ALA A 34 3.06 3.86 -5.53
N LEU A 35 4.35 3.99 -5.22
CA LEU A 35 5.48 3.36 -5.88
C LEU A 35 5.75 1.99 -5.25
N HIS A 36 4.92 1.01 -5.62
CA HIS A 36 5.04 -0.37 -5.15
C HIS A 36 5.73 -1.31 -6.15
N ASP A 37 5.94 -0.87 -7.40
CA ASP A 37 6.56 -1.65 -8.48
C ASP A 37 7.25 -0.74 -9.52
N ARG A 38 7.73 -1.36 -10.61
CA ARG A 38 8.43 -0.72 -11.74
C ARG A 38 7.54 -0.37 -12.93
N ARG A 39 6.22 -0.57 -12.85
CA ARG A 39 5.31 -0.45 -14.02
C ARG A 39 5.05 0.99 -14.44
N THR A 40 5.58 1.97 -13.72
CA THR A 40 5.51 3.39 -14.06
C THR A 40 6.87 3.91 -14.53
N HIS A 41 6.88 4.97 -15.34
CA HIS A 41 8.13 5.62 -15.77
C HIS A 41 9.01 6.06 -14.58
N LEU A 42 8.38 6.52 -13.49
CA LEU A 42 9.08 6.91 -12.27
C LEU A 42 9.63 5.67 -11.53
N GLY A 43 8.84 4.61 -11.40
CA GLY A 43 9.28 3.35 -10.79
C GLY A 43 10.46 2.73 -11.52
N GLN A 44 10.40 2.64 -12.85
CA GLN A 44 11.54 2.16 -13.65
C GLN A 44 12.77 3.06 -13.50
N GLY A 45 12.61 4.39 -13.52
CA GLY A 45 13.73 5.32 -13.36
C GLY A 45 14.36 5.33 -11.95
N LEU A 46 13.64 4.87 -10.93
CA LEU A 46 14.19 4.63 -9.58
C LEU A 46 14.98 3.32 -9.54
N PHE A 47 14.48 2.27 -10.19
CA PHE A 47 15.22 1.02 -10.32
C PHE A 47 16.53 1.22 -11.08
N ASP A 48 16.52 1.92 -12.21
CA ASP A 48 17.72 2.11 -13.03
C ASP A 48 18.81 2.90 -12.29
N ARG A 49 18.43 3.85 -11.43
CA ARG A 49 19.37 4.70 -10.69
C ARG A 49 19.80 4.12 -9.34
N TYR A 50 18.91 3.42 -8.66
CA TYR A 50 19.09 3.04 -7.25
C TYR A 50 18.85 1.55 -6.98
N GLY A 51 18.43 0.76 -7.98
CA GLY A 51 18.13 -0.66 -7.84
C GLY A 51 16.87 -0.96 -7.02
N LEU A 52 16.00 0.03 -6.80
CA LEU A 52 14.81 -0.09 -5.97
C LEU A 52 13.61 -0.63 -6.76
N ASP A 53 12.99 -1.70 -6.26
CA ASP A 53 11.80 -2.35 -6.83
C ASP A 53 10.57 -2.10 -5.94
N GLY A 54 10.09 -0.86 -6.00
CA GLY A 54 9.22 -0.28 -4.97
C GLY A 54 10.01 0.59 -4.00
N LEU A 55 9.36 1.60 -3.41
CA LEU A 55 10.02 2.60 -2.54
C LEU A 55 9.42 2.59 -1.13
N GLU A 56 8.14 2.94 -0.99
CA GLU A 56 7.48 3.02 0.32
C GLU A 56 6.76 1.75 0.75
N VAL A 57 6.40 0.90 -0.22
CA VAL A 57 5.73 -0.38 0.01
C VAL A 57 6.15 -1.36 -1.08
N THR A 58 6.16 -2.65 -0.77
CA THR A 58 6.40 -3.70 -1.75
C THR A 58 5.12 -4.04 -2.52
N ASP A 59 5.26 -4.56 -3.75
CA ASP A 59 4.12 -5.08 -4.51
C ASP A 59 3.38 -6.20 -3.74
N GLY A 60 4.13 -7.01 -2.97
CA GLY A 60 3.60 -8.08 -2.14
C GLY A 60 2.62 -7.59 -1.07
N VAL A 61 2.96 -6.52 -0.34
CA VAL A 61 2.06 -5.90 0.64
C VAL A 61 0.93 -5.15 -0.06
N PHE A 62 1.23 -4.38 -1.11
CA PHE A 62 0.24 -3.57 -1.83
C PHE A 62 -0.87 -4.41 -2.47
N ALA A 63 -0.53 -5.57 -3.04
CA ALA A 63 -1.47 -6.50 -3.66
C ALA A 63 -2.02 -7.56 -2.69
N SER A 64 -1.63 -7.52 -1.41
CA SER A 64 -2.09 -8.50 -0.41
C SER A 64 -3.56 -8.30 -0.02
N PRO A 65 -4.24 -9.33 0.51
CA PRO A 65 -5.57 -9.19 1.09
C PRO A 65 -5.66 -8.24 2.29
N ALA A 66 -4.53 -7.90 2.92
CA ALA A 66 -4.49 -6.93 4.00
C ALA A 66 -4.56 -5.47 3.48
N SER A 67 -4.34 -5.25 2.18
CA SER A 67 -4.38 -3.93 1.55
C SER A 67 -5.82 -3.47 1.30
N ILE A 68 -6.19 -2.33 1.89
CA ILE A 68 -7.51 -1.69 1.71
C ILE A 68 -7.39 -0.33 0.99
N VAL A 69 -6.31 -0.13 0.24
CA VAL A 69 -6.00 1.15 -0.43
C VAL A 69 -7.06 1.58 -1.44
N PHE A 70 -7.74 0.64 -2.09
CA PHE A 70 -8.82 0.95 -3.04
C PHE A 70 -10.12 1.35 -2.34
N ASP A 71 -10.50 0.65 -1.27
CA ASP A 71 -11.63 1.05 -0.43
C ASP A 71 -11.40 2.44 0.18
N GLN A 72 -10.17 2.69 0.66
CA GLN A 72 -9.76 4.01 1.14
C GLN A 72 -9.86 5.08 0.03
N ALA A 73 -9.45 4.76 -1.20
CA ALA A 73 -9.52 5.68 -2.33
C ALA A 73 -10.98 6.00 -2.72
N GLU A 74 -11.87 5.00 -2.74
CA GLU A 74 -13.29 5.16 -2.99
C GLU A 74 -13.95 6.04 -1.91
N ASN A 75 -13.59 5.81 -0.65
CA ASN A 75 -14.10 6.60 0.49
C ASN A 75 -13.83 8.11 0.36
N ARG A 76 -12.84 8.54 -0.44
CA ARG A 76 -12.65 9.97 -0.74
C ARG A 76 -13.88 10.62 -1.35
N LEU A 77 -14.59 9.94 -2.26
CA LEU A 77 -15.81 10.46 -2.88
C LEU A 77 -16.92 10.64 -1.83
N HIS A 78 -17.11 9.64 -0.98
CA HIS A 78 -18.13 9.64 0.06
C HIS A 78 -17.90 10.72 1.10
N THR A 79 -16.65 10.87 1.58
CA THR A 79 -16.31 11.91 2.55
C THR A 79 -16.44 13.31 1.95
N ILE A 80 -16.01 13.52 0.70
CA ILE A 80 -16.20 14.81 0.02
C ILE A 80 -17.70 15.12 -0.12
N LYS A 81 -18.52 14.14 -0.53
CA LYS A 81 -19.98 14.30 -0.59
C LYS A 81 -20.57 14.71 0.76
N ALA A 82 -20.16 14.06 1.85
CA ALA A 82 -20.63 14.39 3.20
C ALA A 82 -20.27 15.82 3.59
N VAL A 83 -19.06 16.28 3.26
CA VAL A 83 -18.63 17.66 3.50
C VAL A 83 -19.48 18.65 2.70
N LEU A 84 -19.75 18.37 1.42
CA LEU A 84 -20.58 19.24 0.58
C LEU A 84 -22.02 19.32 1.10
N VAL A 85 -22.63 18.19 1.43
CA VAL A 85 -23.97 18.13 2.04
C VAL A 85 -24.00 18.94 3.35
N ALA A 86 -23.06 18.71 4.25
CA ALA A 86 -23.04 19.39 5.55
C ALA A 86 -22.80 20.91 5.48
N THR A 87 -22.31 21.43 4.35
CA THR A 87 -21.93 22.84 4.21
C THR A 87 -22.74 23.62 3.20
N LEU A 88 -23.39 22.95 2.24
CA LEU A 88 -24.12 23.57 1.13
C LEU A 88 -25.59 23.16 1.06
N GLU A 89 -26.03 22.17 1.83
CA GLU A 89 -27.44 21.78 1.89
C GLU A 89 -28.16 22.68 2.90
N ASP A 90 -28.90 23.67 2.36
CA ASP A 90 -29.92 24.49 3.06
C ASP A 90 -31.30 23.82 2.95
#